data_AF-A0A9E1RMU2-F1
#
_entry.id   AF-A0A9E1RMU2-F1
#
_cell.length_a   1.000
_cell.length_b   1.000
_cell.length_c   1.000
_cell.angle_alpha   90.00
_cell.angle_beta   90.00
_cell.angle_gamma   90.00
#
_symmetry.space_group_name_H-M   'P 1'
#
loop_
_entity.id
_entity.type
_entity.pdbx_description
1 polymer ?
#
loop_
_entity_poly.entity_id
_entity_poly.type
_entity_poly.pdbx_seq_one_letter_code
_entity_poly.pdbx_strand_id
1 'polypeptide(L)'
;MLVTRIYSGDDGHSHFEELDMPLVISDAGAMSTKIPIETLFFRDTTDAGPEVWDFHVAPRRQFALHVIGRTEIEVGSGEKRTFGPGDV
;
A
#
# COMPACT_ATOMS: atom_id res chain seq x y z
N MET A 1 7.94 6.23 10.41
CA MET A 1 6.54 5.78 10.25
C MET A 1 6.60 4.49 9.48
N LEU A 2 5.96 3.42 9.96
CA LEU A 2 5.96 2.15 9.24
C LEU A 2 5.03 2.23 8.03
N VAL A 3 5.55 1.79 6.89
CA VAL A 3 4.86 1.69 5.61
C VAL A 3 5.09 0.28 5.07
N THR A 4 4.04 -0.39 4.59
CA THR A 4 4.20 -1.69 3.95
C THR A 4 4.43 -1.52 2.47
N ARG A 5 5.57 -2.00 1.98
CA ARG A 5 5.87 -2.05 0.55
C ARG A 5 5.58 -3.44 -0.01
N ILE A 6 4.83 -3.47 -1.10
CA ILE A 6 4.74 -4.64 -1.97
C ILE A 6 5.73 -4.44 -3.12
N TYR A 7 6.59 -5.42 -3.37
CA TYR A 7 7.60 -5.37 -4.43
C TYR A 7 7.78 -6.72 -5.12
N SER A 8 8.34 -6.70 -6.32
CA SER A 8 8.74 -7.92 -7.04
C SER A 8 10.11 -8.38 -6.57
N GLY A 9 10.22 -9.60 -6.07
CA GLY A 9 11.48 -10.23 -5.66
C GLY A 9 12.24 -10.85 -6.84
N ASP A 10 13.43 -11.37 -6.55
CA ASP A 10 14.29 -12.04 -7.55
C ASP A 10 13.70 -13.36 -8.07
N ASP A 11 12.71 -13.90 -7.37
CA ASP A 11 11.92 -15.08 -7.76
C ASP A 11 10.77 -14.75 -8.72
N GLY A 12 10.57 -13.47 -9.06
CA GLY A 12 9.48 -13.02 -9.93
C GLY A 12 8.12 -12.94 -9.23
N HIS A 13 8.05 -13.15 -7.91
CA HIS A 13 6.84 -13.07 -7.12
C HIS A 13 6.75 -11.76 -6.33
N SER A 14 5.54 -11.42 -5.88
CA SER A 14 5.34 -10.31 -4.94
C SER A 14 5.77 -10.71 -3.53
N HIS A 15 6.30 -9.73 -2.78
CA HIS A 15 6.70 -9.87 -1.38
C HIS A 15 6.30 -8.62 -0.59
N PHE A 16 6.12 -8.78 0.72
CA PHE A 16 6.00 -7.66 1.65
C PHE A 16 7.35 -7.26 2.24
N GLU A 17 7.53 -5.97 2.44
CA GLU A 17 8.66 -5.36 3.16
C GLU A 17 8.12 -4.25 4.06
N GLU A 18 8.60 -4.16 5.30
CA GLU A 18 8.33 -3.01 6.15
C GLU A 18 9.40 -1.96 5.93
N LEU A 19 8.96 -0.75 5.58
CA LEU A 19 9.83 0.41 5.44
C LEU A 19 9.57 1.37 6.60
N ASP A 20 10.63 1.81 7.25
CA ASP A 20 10.55 2.96 8.14
C ASP A 20 10.71 4.25 7.32
N MET A 21 9.59 4.93 7.10
CA MET A 21 9.54 6.24 6.47
C MET A 21 10.02 7.31 7.47
N PRO A 22 11.17 7.95 7.25
CA PRO A 22 11.69 8.94 8.18
C PRO A 22 10.73 10.12 8.30
N LEU A 23 10.46 10.52 9.55
CA LEU A 23 9.70 11.73 9.84
C LEU A 23 10.61 12.76 10.51
N VAL A 24 10.50 14.01 10.09
CA VAL A 24 11.15 15.16 10.69
C VAL A 24 10.13 15.87 11.57
N ILE A 25 10.47 16.05 12.84
CA ILE A 25 9.62 16.74 13.82
C ILE A 25 9.74 18.25 13.62
N SER A 26 8.59 18.93 13.64
CA SER A 26 8.45 20.38 13.61
C SER A 26 7.36 20.82 14.59
N ASP A 27 7.19 22.14 14.76
CA ASP A 27 6.10 22.69 15.57
C ASP A 27 4.70 22.29 15.07
N ALA A 28 4.58 21.89 13.80
CA ALA A 28 3.34 21.41 13.17
C ALA A 28 3.16 19.88 13.28
N GLY A 29 4.08 19.17 13.94
CA GLY A 29 4.10 17.71 14.04
C GLY A 29 5.23 17.05 13.22
N ALA A 30 5.21 15.73 13.15
CA ALA A 30 6.21 14.93 12.45
C ALA A 30 5.79 14.67 10.99
N MET A 31 6.66 15.01 10.03
CA MET A 31 6.35 14.95 8.60
C MET A 31 7.46 14.24 7.82
N SER A 32 7.08 13.43 6.83
CA SER A 32 8.06 12.91 5.88
C SER A 32 8.55 14.00 4.93
N THR A 33 9.62 13.73 4.20
CA THR A 33 9.98 14.54 3.04
C THR A 33 8.88 14.47 1.98
N LYS A 34 8.74 15.53 1.17
CA LYS A 34 7.77 15.54 0.06
C LYS A 34 8.07 14.42 -0.94
N ILE A 35 7.07 13.59 -1.23
CA ILE A 35 7.16 12.54 -2.25
C ILE A 35 6.35 13.02 -3.47
N PRO A 36 6.98 13.28 -4.62
CA PRO A 36 6.26 13.68 -5.82
C PRO A 36 5.40 12.52 -6.34
N ILE A 37 4.16 12.80 -6.73
CA ILE A 37 3.25 11.87 -7.39
C ILE A 37 2.83 12.44 -8.74
N GLU A 38 2.64 11.57 -9.72
CA GLU A 38 2.20 11.96 -11.06
C GLU A 38 0.67 12.14 -11.14
N THR A 39 -0.07 11.24 -10.48
CA THR A 39 -1.54 11.23 -10.47
C THR A 39 -2.08 10.89 -9.09
N LEU A 40 -3.29 11.37 -8.81
CA LEU A 40 -4.07 11.06 -7.61
C LEU A 40 -5.49 10.68 -8.04
N PHE A 41 -6.05 9.65 -7.44
CA PHE A 41 -7.44 9.25 -7.63
C PHE A 41 -7.95 8.59 -6.36
N PHE A 42 -9.27 8.62 -6.18
CA PHE A 42 -9.96 7.89 -5.13
C PHE A 42 -10.56 6.63 -5.73
N ARG A 43 -10.49 5.52 -4.98
CA ARG A 43 -11.07 4.24 -5.37
C ARG A 43 -12.05 3.80 -4.30
N ASP A 44 -13.29 3.60 -4.69
CA ASP A 44 -14.30 2.90 -3.90
C ASP A 44 -14.47 1.51 -4.50
N THR A 45 -14.45 0.48 -3.66
CA THR A 45 -14.62 -0.92 -4.06
C THR A 45 -15.92 -1.52 -3.53
N THR A 46 -16.84 -0.71 -3.00
CA THR A 46 -18.12 -1.20 -2.45
C THR A 46 -18.98 -1.89 -3.51
N ASP A 47 -18.96 -1.37 -4.75
CA ASP A 47 -19.66 -1.99 -5.89
C ASP A 47 -18.87 -3.13 -6.53
N ALA A 48 -17.61 -3.32 -6.13
CA ALA A 48 -16.80 -4.46 -6.54
C ALA A 48 -17.07 -5.62 -5.57
N GLY A 49 -17.24 -6.84 -6.08
CA GLY A 49 -17.43 -8.03 -5.24
C GLY A 49 -16.26 -8.28 -4.26
N PRO A 50 -16.37 -9.25 -3.34
CA PRO A 50 -15.30 -9.50 -2.36
C PRO A 50 -13.98 -10.00 -2.97
N GLU A 51 -14.04 -10.71 -4.10
CA GLU A 51 -12.87 -11.22 -4.83
C GLU A 51 -12.74 -10.48 -6.17
N VAL A 52 -12.09 -9.33 -6.15
CA VAL A 52 -12.08 -8.46 -7.35
C VAL A 52 -11.00 -8.89 -8.36
N TRP A 53 -10.00 -9.71 -7.97
CA TRP A 53 -8.85 -9.99 -8.85
C TRP A 53 -8.20 -11.36 -8.58
N ASP A 54 -7.91 -12.10 -9.65
CA ASP A 54 -6.86 -13.11 -9.66
C ASP A 54 -5.47 -12.47 -9.43
N PHE A 55 -4.45 -13.27 -9.18
CA PHE A 55 -3.06 -12.80 -9.13
C PHE A 55 -2.69 -11.99 -10.38
N HIS A 56 -2.21 -10.77 -10.18
CA HIS A 56 -1.87 -9.85 -11.25
C HIS A 56 -0.71 -8.92 -10.85
N VAL A 57 -0.10 -8.27 -11.85
CA VAL A 57 0.90 -7.24 -11.62
C VAL A 57 0.19 -5.91 -11.40
N ALA A 58 0.55 -5.20 -10.32
CA ALA A 58 0.05 -3.85 -10.10
C ALA A 58 0.42 -2.94 -11.29
N PRO A 59 -0.50 -2.13 -11.83
CA PRO A 59 -0.29 -1.44 -13.10
C PRO A 59 0.80 -0.36 -13.05
N ARG A 60 1.19 0.08 -11.84
CA ARG A 60 2.20 1.11 -11.60
C ARG A 60 2.68 1.07 -10.15
N ARG A 61 3.82 1.73 -9.89
CA ARG A 61 4.23 2.09 -8.53
C ARG A 61 3.34 3.22 -8.03
N GLN A 62 2.73 3.02 -6.86
CA GLN A 62 1.76 3.95 -6.28
C GLN A 62 1.67 3.75 -4.77
N PHE A 63 1.14 4.75 -4.08
CA PHE A 63 0.70 4.60 -2.69
C PHE A 63 -0.76 4.18 -2.65
N ALA A 64 -1.11 3.25 -1.77
CA ALA A 64 -2.48 2.86 -1.49
C ALA A 64 -2.82 3.27 -0.05
N LEU A 65 -3.40 4.47 0.10
CA LEU A 65 -3.83 4.95 1.41
C LEU A 65 -5.26 4.49 1.66
N HIS A 66 -5.43 3.65 2.68
CA HIS A 66 -6.74 3.18 3.08
C HIS A 66 -7.36 4.24 3.99
N VAL A 67 -8.47 4.84 3.55
CA VAL A 67 -9.18 5.91 4.28
C VAL A 67 -10.39 5.36 5.03
N ILE A 68 -11.07 4.37 4.44
CA ILE A 68 -12.23 3.66 5.01
C ILE A 68 -12.17 2.19 4.61
N GLY A 69 -12.89 1.33 5.35
CA GLY A 69 -12.95 -0.10 5.05
C GLY A 69 -11.65 -0.84 5.32
N ARG A 70 -11.53 -2.06 4.78
CA ARG A 70 -10.32 -2.89 4.88
C ARG A 70 -10.11 -3.68 3.60
N THR A 71 -8.86 -4.01 3.30
CA THR A 71 -8.47 -4.84 2.16
C THR A 71 -7.45 -5.87 2.62
N GLU A 72 -7.71 -7.15 2.34
CA GLU A 72 -6.69 -8.20 2.44
C GLU A 72 -5.92 -8.26 1.12
N ILE A 73 -4.59 -8.33 1.21
CA ILE A 73 -3.71 -8.54 0.05
C ILE A 73 -2.90 -9.81 0.31
N GLU A 74 -2.88 -10.69 -0.67
CA GLU A 74 -2.04 -11.89 -0.71
C GLU A 74 -0.87 -11.67 -1.68
N VAL A 75 0.33 -12.06 -1.26
CA VAL A 75 1.53 -12.04 -2.11
C VAL A 75 1.91 -13.45 -2.57
N GLY A 76 2.86 -13.57 -3.51
CA GLY A 76 3.12 -14.84 -4.21
C GLY A 76 3.56 -16.01 -3.32
N SER A 77 4.04 -15.74 -2.10
CA SER A 77 4.34 -16.77 -1.09
C SER A 77 3.09 -17.34 -0.38
N GLY A 78 1.92 -16.76 -0.60
CA GLY A 78 0.69 -17.03 0.16
C GLY A 78 0.57 -16.22 1.45
N GLU A 79 1.55 -15.38 1.80
CA GLU A 79 1.42 -14.46 2.93
C GLU A 79 0.29 -13.45 2.66
N LYS A 80 -0.60 -13.28 3.64
CA LYS A 80 -1.73 -12.36 3.60
C LYS A 80 -1.57 -11.29 4.67
N ARG A 81 -1.86 -10.04 4.31
CA ARG A 81 -1.97 -8.92 5.27
C ARG A 81 -3.27 -8.16 5.04
N THR A 82 -3.88 -7.70 6.12
CA THR A 82 -5.07 -6.84 6.07
C THR A 82 -4.67 -5.41 6.37
N PHE A 83 -5.10 -4.49 5.50
CA PHE A 83 -4.87 -3.05 5.60
C PHE A 83 -6.19 -2.33 5.86
N GLY A 84 -6.17 -1.32 6.72
CA GLY A 84 -7.31 -0.49 7.09
C GLY A 84 -6.94 0.99 7.29
N PRO A 85 -7.83 1.79 7.87
CA PRO A 85 -7.64 3.23 7.93
C PRO A 85 -6.34 3.63 8.63
N GLY A 86 -5.50 4.40 7.92
CA GLY A 86 -4.19 4.85 8.39
C GLY A 86 -3.01 3.99 7.96
N ASP A 87 -3.26 2.80 7.39
CA ASP A 87 -2.22 1.98 6.78
C ASP A 87 -1.84 2.50 5.39
N VAL A 88 -0.55 2.38 5.07
CA VAL A 88 0.07 2.78 3.80
C VAL A 88 0.88 1.64 3.22
#